data_AF-A0AAJ2NSS3-F1
#
_entry.id   AF-A0AAJ2NSS3-F1
#
_cell.length_a   1.000
_cell.length_b   1.000
_cell.length_c   1.000
_cell.angle_alpha   90.00
_cell.angle_beta   90.00
_cell.angle_gamma   90.00
#
_symmetry.space_group_name_H-M   'P 1'
#
loop_
_entity.id
_entity.type
_entity.pdbx_description
1 polymer ?
#
loop_
_entity_poly.entity_id
_entity_poly.type
_entity_poly.pdbx_seq_one_letter_code
_entity_poly.pdbx_strand_id
1 'polypeptide(L)'
;NNMAHSLLEGAVKVGMDISIASPPGYLPNEMVTEKAIVAGKQTGATVTVTNNPVEAIKAADVVVTDVWTSMGQEEETSLRLQALSNYQVNEELCKHAK
;
A
#
# COMPACT_ATOMS: atom_id res chain seq x y z
N ASN A 1 -0.72 -4.51 6.39
CA ASN A 1 -0.84 -4.41 7.87
C ASN A 1 -2.00 -3.48 8.21
N ASN A 2 -2.17 -3.09 9.48
CA ASN A 2 -3.21 -2.15 9.92
C ASN A 2 -3.10 -0.77 9.22
N MET A 3 -1.89 -0.22 9.07
CA MET A 3 -1.67 1.07 8.42
C MET A 3 -2.19 1.08 6.98
N ALA A 4 -1.89 0.03 6.19
CA ALA A 4 -2.41 -0.13 4.84
C ALA A 4 -3.96 -0.11 4.81
N HIS A 5 -4.62 -0.78 5.77
CA HIS A 5 -6.09 -0.82 5.85
C HIS A 5 -6.67 0.54 6.23
N SER A 6 -6.12 1.19 7.25
CA SER A 6 -6.60 2.51 7.71
C SER A 6 -6.40 3.59 6.64
N LEU A 7 -5.28 3.57 5.92
CA LEU A 7 -5.04 4.50 4.82
C LEU A 7 -6.00 4.25 3.65
N LEU A 8 -6.23 2.98 3.27
CA LEU A 8 -7.24 2.62 2.26
C LEU A 8 -8.61 3.19 2.60
N GLU A 9 -9.12 2.91 3.80
CA GLU A 9 -10.44 3.36 4.21
C GLU A 9 -10.53 4.88 4.39
N GLY A 10 -9.45 5.51 4.86
CA GLY A 10 -9.38 6.95 5.09
C GLY A 10 -9.32 7.74 3.79
N ALA A 11 -8.39 7.40 2.89
CA ALA A 11 -8.14 8.12 1.64
C ALA A 11 -9.41 8.20 0.78
N VAL A 12 -10.08 7.06 0.57
CA VAL A 12 -11.27 7.01 -0.27
C VAL A 12 -12.43 7.84 0.28
N LYS A 13 -12.57 7.96 1.61
CA LYS A 13 -13.64 8.74 2.26
C LYS A 13 -13.47 10.24 2.06
N VAL A 14 -12.24 10.71 1.82
CA VAL A 14 -11.92 12.12 1.58
C VAL A 14 -11.67 12.42 0.10
N GLY A 15 -11.94 11.47 -0.81
CA GLY A 15 -11.79 11.66 -2.25
C GLY A 15 -10.35 11.60 -2.75
N MET A 16 -9.43 11.03 -1.97
CA MET A 16 -8.04 10.81 -2.40
C MET A 16 -7.90 9.46 -3.09
N ASP A 17 -7.26 9.47 -4.25
CA ASP A 17 -6.78 8.24 -4.90
C ASP A 17 -5.73 7.56 -4.03
N ILE A 18 -5.74 6.22 -4.02
CA ILE A 18 -4.78 5.43 -3.25
C ILE A 18 -4.35 4.19 -4.01
N SER A 19 -3.03 3.98 -4.03
CA SER A 19 -2.39 2.80 -4.58
C SER A 19 -1.62 2.08 -3.48
N ILE A 20 -1.77 0.77 -3.37
CA ILE A 20 -0.98 -0.09 -2.48
C ILE A 20 -0.15 -1.06 -3.32
N ALA A 21 1.17 -1.04 -3.09
CA ALA A 21 2.08 -2.07 -3.56
C ALA A 21 2.44 -3.02 -2.41
N SER A 22 2.25 -4.32 -2.61
CA SER A 22 2.69 -5.34 -1.64
C SER A 22 2.97 -6.68 -2.34
N PRO A 23 3.95 -7.47 -1.88
CA PRO A 23 4.21 -8.78 -2.47
C PRO A 23 3.03 -9.74 -2.27
N PRO A 24 2.89 -10.75 -3.15
CA PRO A 24 1.92 -11.82 -2.96
C PRO A 24 2.05 -12.44 -1.56
N GLY A 25 0.92 -12.74 -0.92
CA GLY A 25 0.87 -13.25 0.46
C GLY A 25 0.88 -12.16 1.55
N TYR A 26 1.15 -10.90 1.20
CA TYR A 26 1.15 -9.76 2.14
C TYR A 26 0.13 -8.67 1.78
N LEU A 27 -0.69 -8.91 0.75
CA LEU A 27 -1.70 -7.98 0.27
C LEU A 27 -2.68 -7.57 1.40
N PRO A 28 -3.30 -6.37 1.29
CA PRO A 28 -4.42 -6.00 2.15
C PRO A 28 -5.51 -7.07 2.14
N ASN A 29 -6.31 -7.10 3.21
CA ASN A 29 -7.44 -8.02 3.28
C ASN A 29 -8.43 -7.69 2.15
N GLU A 30 -8.91 -8.72 1.45
CA GLU A 30 -9.78 -8.54 0.29
C GLU A 30 -11.07 -7.80 0.65
N MET A 31 -11.72 -8.16 1.77
CA MET A 31 -12.95 -7.52 2.20
C MET A 31 -12.75 -6.04 2.54
N VAL A 32 -11.60 -5.67 3.12
CA VAL A 32 -11.25 -4.25 3.37
C VAL A 32 -11.06 -3.52 2.05
N THR A 33 -10.37 -4.15 1.10
CA THR A 33 -10.09 -3.58 -0.23
C THR A 33 -11.38 -3.36 -1.02
N GLU A 34 -12.27 -4.34 -1.04
CA GLU A 34 -13.58 -4.24 -1.71
C GLU A 34 -14.44 -3.12 -1.11
N LYS A 35 -14.49 -3.00 0.22
CA LYS A 35 -15.20 -1.90 0.89
C LYS A 35 -14.62 -0.54 0.51
N ALA A 36 -13.29 -0.43 0.46
CA ALA A 36 -12.63 0.82 0.05
C ALA A 36 -12.94 1.17 -1.42
N ILE A 37 -12.93 0.18 -2.33
CA ILE A 37 -13.32 0.39 -3.75
C ILE A 37 -14.76 0.90 -3.85
N VAL A 38 -15.70 0.29 -3.11
CA VAL A 38 -17.10 0.73 -3.12
C VAL A 38 -17.26 2.15 -2.57
N ALA A 39 -16.56 2.48 -1.48
CA ALA A 39 -16.57 3.82 -0.91
C ALA A 39 -15.94 4.86 -1.85
N GLY A 40 -14.84 4.52 -2.52
CA GLY A 40 -14.16 5.42 -3.47
C GLY A 40 -15.06 5.84 -4.64
N LYS A 41 -15.95 4.96 -5.11
CA LYS A 41 -16.94 5.31 -6.13
C LYS A 41 -17.88 6.45 -5.70
N GLN A 42 -18.13 6.62 -4.41
CA GLN A 42 -19.01 7.68 -3.89
C GLN A 42 -18.31 9.05 -3.87
N THR A 43 -16.98 9.08 -3.81
CA THR A 43 -16.17 10.29 -3.74
C THR A 43 -15.42 10.60 -5.03
N GLY A 44 -15.41 9.66 -5.99
CA GLY A 44 -14.62 9.74 -7.21
C GLY A 44 -13.18 9.24 -7.06
N ALA A 45 -12.80 8.74 -5.88
CA ALA A 45 -11.48 8.17 -5.62
C ALA A 45 -11.30 6.80 -6.26
N THR A 46 -10.08 6.53 -6.72
CA THR A 46 -9.63 5.26 -7.29
C THR A 46 -8.79 4.50 -6.27
N VAL A 47 -9.03 3.19 -6.17
CA VAL A 47 -8.20 2.26 -5.38
C VAL A 47 -7.47 1.32 -6.32
N THR A 48 -6.15 1.25 -6.20
CA THR A 48 -5.31 0.30 -6.92
C THR A 48 -4.54 -0.58 -5.93
N VAL A 49 -4.51 -1.89 -6.14
CA VAL A 49 -3.68 -2.83 -5.38
C VAL A 49 -2.85 -3.63 -6.39
N THR A 50 -1.54 -3.59 -6.24
CA THR A 50 -0.59 -4.21 -7.17
C THR A 50 0.57 -4.86 -6.41
N ASN A 51 1.31 -5.72 -7.09
CA ASN A 51 2.58 -6.30 -6.64
C ASN A 51 3.79 -5.59 -7.27
N ASN A 52 3.58 -4.44 -7.91
CA ASN A 52 4.64 -3.65 -8.52
C ASN A 52 4.75 -2.27 -7.85
N PRO A 53 5.83 -1.99 -7.09
CA PRO A 53 6.00 -0.70 -6.43
C PRO A 53 6.13 0.47 -7.42
N VAL A 54 6.70 0.25 -8.61
CA VAL A 54 6.81 1.28 -9.65
C VAL A 54 5.44 1.62 -10.23
N GLU A 55 4.54 0.65 -10.35
CA GLU A 55 3.17 0.90 -10.78
C GLU A 55 2.39 1.69 -9.73
N ALA A 56 2.50 1.33 -8.45
CA ALA A 56 1.77 1.99 -7.38
C ALA A 56 2.20 3.44 -7.13
N ILE A 57 3.49 3.74 -7.26
CA ILE A 57 4.03 5.08 -6.98
C ILE A 57 3.82 6.06 -8.14
N LYS A 58 3.43 5.57 -9.31
CA LYS A 58 3.32 6.38 -10.51
C LYS A 58 2.34 7.53 -10.29
N ALA A 59 2.82 8.77 -10.49
CA ALA A 59 2.07 10.02 -10.28
C ALA A 59 1.60 10.27 -8.84
N ALA A 60 2.14 9.56 -7.84
CA ALA A 60 1.83 9.82 -6.44
C ALA A 60 2.37 11.19 -5.99
N ASP A 61 1.51 12.00 -5.35
CA ASP A 61 1.93 13.23 -4.65
C ASP A 61 2.53 12.95 -3.27
N VAL A 62 2.14 11.82 -2.64
CA VAL A 62 2.57 11.43 -1.29
C VAL A 62 2.93 9.94 -1.28
N VAL A 63 4.09 9.62 -0.74
CA VAL A 63 4.58 8.24 -0.59
C VAL A 63 4.64 7.90 0.88
N VAL A 64 3.96 6.83 1.27
CA VAL A 64 3.92 6.34 2.66
C VAL A 64 4.43 4.91 2.70
N THR A 65 5.30 4.63 3.66
CA THR A 65 5.71 3.27 4.02
C THR A 65 5.66 3.10 5.53
N ASP A 66 5.72 1.87 5.99
CA ASP A 66 5.65 1.49 7.39
C ASP A 66 6.60 0.31 7.65
N VAL A 67 6.90 0.03 8.91
CA VAL A 67 7.76 -1.08 9.31
C VAL A 67 7.22 -2.41 8.78
N TRP A 68 8.12 -3.23 8.21
CA TRP A 68 7.76 -4.50 7.59
C TRP A 68 7.47 -5.60 8.60
N THR A 69 8.12 -5.54 9.75
CA THR A 69 7.84 -6.40 10.91
C THR A 69 7.05 -5.59 11.92
N SER A 70 5.79 -5.95 12.15
CA SER A 70 4.99 -5.35 13.22
C SER A 70 5.32 -6.00 14.57
N MET A 71 4.92 -5.36 15.67
CA MET A 71 5.04 -5.95 17.01
C MET A 71 4.38 -7.33 17.05
N GLY A 72 5.08 -8.35 17.56
CA GLY A 72 4.62 -9.73 17.64
C GLY A 72 4.90 -10.59 16.40
N GLN A 73 5.67 -10.09 15.43
CA GLN A 73 6.06 -10.82 14.20
C GLN A 73 7.58 -10.98 14.08
N GLU A 74 8.30 -10.89 15.20
CA GLU A 74 9.76 -10.84 15.24
C GLU A 74 10.40 -12.09 14.62
N GLU A 75 9.77 -13.27 14.79
CA GLU A 75 10.22 -14.54 14.22
C GLU A 75 10.19 -14.55 12.68
N GLU A 76 9.34 -13.75 12.05
CA GLU A 76 9.19 -13.66 10.59
C GLU A 76 10.12 -12.64 9.93
N THR A 77 10.91 -11.90 10.72
CA THR A 77 11.68 -10.74 10.24
C THR A 77 12.53 -11.03 9.01
N SER A 78 13.29 -12.13 9.02
CA SER A 78 14.17 -12.50 7.91
C SER A 78 13.40 -12.82 6.62
N LEU A 79 12.26 -13.51 6.74
CA LEU A 79 11.42 -13.86 5.59
C LEU A 79 10.78 -12.61 4.98
N ARG A 80 10.32 -11.69 5.83
CA ARG A 80 9.72 -10.43 5.41
C ARG A 80 10.72 -9.50 4.75
N LEU A 81 11.93 -9.37 5.31
CA LEU A 81 13.02 -8.61 4.69
C LEU A 81 13.31 -9.11 3.28
N GLN A 82 13.34 -10.43 3.07
CA GLN A 82 13.56 -10.99 1.74
C GLN A 82 12.40 -10.65 0.79
N ALA A 83 11.15 -10.86 1.23
CA ALA A 83 9.96 -10.63 0.40
C ALA A 83 9.71 -9.15 0.06
N LEU A 84 10.03 -8.25 0.99
CA LEU A 84 9.73 -6.81 0.90
C LEU A 84 10.93 -5.97 0.45
N SER A 85 12.12 -6.57 0.27
CA SER A 85 13.34 -5.86 -0.16
C SER A 85 13.11 -4.95 -1.38
N ASN A 86 12.35 -5.44 -2.38
CA ASN A 86 12.02 -4.68 -3.60
C ASN A 86 11.02 -3.54 -3.40
N TYR A 87 10.41 -3.40 -2.21
CA TYR A 87 9.41 -2.40 -1.85
C TYR A 87 10.00 -1.28 -0.97
N GLN A 88 11.32 -1.25 -0.79
CA GLN A 88 11.99 -0.17 -0.08
C GLN A 88 11.73 1.17 -0.79
N VAL A 89 11.23 2.14 -0.03
CA VAL A 89 11.17 3.53 -0.48
C VAL A 89 12.58 4.10 -0.46
N ASN A 90 13.11 4.39 -1.63
CA ASN A 90 14.44 4.96 -1.85
C ASN A 90 14.41 5.96 -3.01
N GLU A 91 15.53 6.64 -3.26
CA GLU A 91 15.62 7.66 -4.30
C GLU A 91 15.24 7.14 -5.69
N GLU A 92 15.69 5.93 -6.05
CA GLU A 92 15.38 5.34 -7.35
C GLU A 92 13.88 5.10 -7.53
N LEU A 93 13.21 4.56 -6.50
CA LEU A 93 11.76 4.35 -6.56
C LEU A 93 11.02 5.70 -6.65
N CYS A 94 11.41 6.69 -5.85
CA CYS A 94 10.77 8.00 -5.82
C CYS A 94 10.93 8.79 -7.13
N LYS A 95 11.87 8.47 -8.01
CA LYS A 95 11.95 9.07 -9.37
C LYS A 95 10.73 8.77 -10.24
N HIS A 96 9.93 7.76 -9.88
CA HIS A 96 8.68 7.42 -10.57
C HIS A 96 7.45 8.15 -10.01
N ALA A 97 7.59 8.83 -8.87
CA ALA A 97 6.57 9.71 -8.30
C ALA A 97 6.48 11.03 -9.09
N LYS A 98 5.54 11.90 -8.71
CA LYS A 98 5.37 13.23 -9.31
C LYS A 98 6.47 14.21 -8.91
#